data_AF-A0A6I9TK29-F1
#
_entry.id   AF-A0A6I9TK29-F1
#
_cell.length_a   1.000
_cell.length_b   1.000
_cell.length_c   1.000
_cell.angle_alpha   90.00
_cell.angle_beta   90.00
_cell.angle_gamma   90.00
#
_symmetry.space_group_name_H-M   'P 1'
#
loop_
_entity.id
_entity.type
_entity.pdbx_description
1 polymer ?
#
loop_
_entity_poly.entity_id
_entity_poly.type
_entity_poly.pdbx_seq_one_letter_code
_entity_poly.pdbx_strand_id
1 'polypeptide(L)'
;MGMAARAESKGRRRGRPNSKETFSSNGAEFFKVFLPNVTSHHLMIPPDFVKKCHRIIKERVTLKDTNGKKWHVDVEKTPKGSVFLKNGWQSFVAHHCLTPGDFLLFHYDGHYSFIVKIFGTNGCKKEPPPTTTHVKIEPEI
;
A
#
# COMPACT_ATOMS: atom_id res chain seq x y z
N MET A 1 50.90 -17.93 -54.74
CA MET A 1 50.79 -18.16 -53.29
C MET A 1 50.13 -16.94 -52.68
N GLY A 2 48.85 -17.05 -52.32
CA GLY A 2 48.09 -15.95 -51.71
C GLY A 2 48.34 -15.87 -50.22
N MET A 3 48.55 -14.67 -49.71
CA MET A 3 48.44 -14.36 -48.28
C MET A 3 47.36 -13.30 -48.11
N ALA A 4 46.26 -13.70 -47.50
CA ALA A 4 45.25 -12.83 -46.95
C ALA A 4 45.44 -12.79 -45.42
N ALA A 5 45.56 -11.60 -44.85
CA ALA A 5 45.44 -11.35 -43.42
C ALA A 5 45.24 -9.83 -43.24
N ARG A 6 44.40 -9.29 -42.35
CA ARG A 6 43.31 -9.76 -41.49
C ARG A 6 42.63 -8.46 -41.07
N ALA A 7 41.35 -8.29 -41.35
CA ALA A 7 40.63 -7.06 -41.01
C ALA A 7 40.40 -6.96 -39.49
N GLU A 8 40.75 -5.83 -38.88
CA GLU A 8 40.44 -5.54 -37.48
C GLU A 8 38.97 -5.14 -37.32
N SER A 9 38.21 -5.96 -36.62
CA SER A 9 36.84 -5.66 -36.22
C SER A 9 36.82 -4.59 -35.12
N LYS A 10 36.43 -3.36 -35.45
CA LYS A 10 36.08 -2.35 -34.43
C LYS A 10 34.80 -2.77 -33.72
N GLY A 11 34.96 -3.36 -32.54
CA GLY A 11 33.87 -3.74 -31.65
C GLY A 11 33.01 -2.53 -31.30
N ARG A 12 31.76 -2.54 -31.76
CA ARG A 12 30.73 -1.57 -31.35
C ARG A 12 30.42 -1.85 -29.88
N ARG A 13 30.95 -1.02 -28.98
CA ARG A 13 30.60 -1.06 -27.54
C ARG A 13 29.09 -0.87 -27.43
N ARG A 14 28.36 -1.97 -27.26
CA ARG A 14 26.96 -1.94 -26.84
C ARG A 14 26.97 -1.37 -25.43
N GLY A 15 26.66 -0.09 -25.32
CA GLY A 15 26.33 0.52 -24.03
C GLY A 15 25.26 -0.34 -23.38
N ARG A 16 25.59 -0.92 -22.23
CA ARG A 16 24.64 -1.60 -21.36
C ARG A 16 23.55 -0.58 -21.04
N PRO A 17 22.26 -0.82 -21.36
CA PRO A 17 21.21 0.05 -20.86
C PRO A 17 21.18 -0.17 -19.35
N ASN A 18 21.84 0.72 -18.61
CA ASN A 18 21.68 0.82 -17.18
C ASN A 18 20.43 1.67 -16.92
N SER A 19 19.27 1.08 -17.11
CA SER A 19 18.03 1.58 -16.53
C SER A 19 17.66 0.64 -15.39
N LYS A 20 18.39 0.72 -14.28
CA LYS A 20 17.73 0.56 -12.99
C LYS A 20 16.84 1.78 -12.83
N GLU A 21 15.70 1.79 -13.53
CA GLU A 21 14.60 2.68 -13.17
C GLU A 21 14.19 2.26 -11.77
N THR A 22 14.77 2.94 -10.78
CA THR A 22 14.22 3.01 -9.45
C THR A 22 12.93 3.79 -9.60
N PHE A 23 11.86 3.11 -10.03
CA PHE A 23 10.53 3.66 -9.90
C PHE A 23 10.35 3.96 -8.42
N SER A 24 10.26 5.25 -8.10
CA SER A 24 9.75 5.66 -6.82
C SER A 24 8.33 5.13 -6.80
N SER A 25 8.06 4.10 -6.01
CA SER A 25 6.71 3.55 -5.87
C SER A 25 5.75 4.57 -5.24
N ASN A 26 6.24 5.75 -4.85
CA ASN A 26 5.46 6.90 -4.44
C ASN A 26 4.39 7.19 -5.50
N GLY A 27 3.13 7.16 -5.05
CA GLY A 27 1.97 7.35 -5.92
C GLY A 27 1.39 6.07 -6.50
N ALA A 28 1.95 4.90 -6.20
CA ALA A 28 1.33 3.63 -6.61
C ALA A 28 0.04 3.39 -5.83
N GLU A 29 -0.99 2.92 -6.52
CA GLU A 29 -2.32 2.71 -5.95
C GLU A 29 -2.81 1.29 -6.17
N PHE A 30 -3.63 0.82 -5.24
CA PHE A 30 -4.47 -0.36 -5.42
C PHE A 30 -5.77 -0.19 -4.64
N PHE A 31 -6.78 -0.96 -5.00
CA PHE A 31 -8.04 -0.96 -4.25
C PHE A 31 -8.39 -2.34 -3.70
N LYS A 32 -9.25 -2.34 -2.69
CA LYS A 32 -9.92 -3.52 -2.16
C LYS A 32 -11.37 -3.22 -1.82
N VAL A 33 -12.21 -4.23 -1.99
CA VAL A 33 -13.58 -4.24 -1.48
C VAL A 33 -13.57 -4.95 -0.13
N PHE A 34 -14.18 -4.34 0.88
CA PHE A 34 -14.32 -4.95 2.19
C PHE A 34 -15.38 -6.04 2.16
N LEU A 35 -14.98 -7.25 2.51
CA LEU A 35 -15.84 -8.43 2.60
C LEU A 35 -15.62 -9.05 3.99
N PRO A 36 -16.59 -9.00 4.93
CA PRO A 36 -16.34 -9.43 6.31
C PRO A 36 -15.84 -10.88 6.43
N ASN A 37 -16.30 -11.77 5.55
CA ASN A 37 -15.90 -13.19 5.59
C ASN A 37 -14.48 -13.45 5.07
N VAL A 38 -13.85 -12.45 4.43
CA VAL A 38 -12.56 -12.60 3.75
C VAL A 38 -11.52 -11.63 4.30
N THR A 39 -11.93 -10.39 4.59
CA THR A 39 -11.03 -9.27 4.89
C THR A 39 -11.26 -8.64 6.26
N SER A 40 -12.04 -9.26 7.16
CA SER A 40 -12.27 -8.70 8.51
C SER A 40 -11.04 -8.75 9.39
N HIS A 41 -10.34 -9.89 9.41
CA HIS A 41 -9.20 -10.14 10.29
C HIS A 41 -7.85 -9.82 9.66
N HIS A 42 -7.76 -9.83 8.33
CA HIS A 42 -6.53 -9.53 7.61
C HIS A 42 -6.86 -9.04 6.20
N LEU A 43 -5.98 -8.24 5.60
CA LEU A 43 -6.13 -7.76 4.23
C LEU A 43 -4.94 -8.19 3.38
N MET A 44 -5.17 -8.99 2.35
CA MET A 44 -4.12 -9.35 1.39
C MET A 44 -3.82 -8.17 0.47
N ILE A 45 -2.54 -7.76 0.41
CA ILE A 45 -2.08 -6.78 -0.58
C ILE A 45 -2.02 -7.49 -1.95
N PRO A 46 -2.53 -6.88 -3.04
CA PRO A 46 -2.48 -7.50 -4.36
C PRO A 46 -1.05 -7.94 -4.74
N PRO A 47 -0.84 -9.19 -5.18
CA PRO A 47 0.49 -9.69 -5.50
C PRO A 47 1.25 -8.83 -6.52
N ASP A 48 0.55 -8.28 -7.50
CA ASP A 48 1.18 -7.39 -8.50
C ASP A 48 1.59 -6.04 -7.92
N PHE A 49 0.88 -5.56 -6.90
CA PHE A 49 1.31 -4.38 -6.14
C PHE A 49 2.56 -4.70 -5.31
N VAL A 50 2.63 -5.85 -4.66
CA VAL A 50 3.81 -6.31 -3.91
C VAL A 50 5.04 -6.43 -4.82
N LYS A 51 4.87 -7.01 -6.02
CA LYS A 51 5.95 -7.11 -7.03
C LYS A 51 6.48 -5.75 -7.44
N LYS A 52 5.59 -4.77 -7.69
CA LYS A 52 5.99 -3.39 -8.04
C LYS A 52 6.66 -2.67 -6.88
N CYS A 53 6.20 -2.94 -5.67
CA CYS A 53 6.63 -2.25 -4.46
C CYS A 53 7.51 -3.15 -3.59
N HIS A 54 8.66 -3.58 -4.13
CA HIS A 54 9.67 -4.40 -3.43
C HIS A 54 10.08 -3.83 -2.05
N ARG A 55 9.94 -2.52 -1.85
CA ARG A 55 10.34 -1.77 -0.65
C ARG A 55 9.29 -1.71 0.46
N ILE A 56 8.06 -2.20 0.29
CA ILE A 56 7.02 -2.05 1.34
C ILE A 56 7.23 -3.00 2.52
N ILE A 57 8.03 -4.05 2.32
CA ILE A 57 7.99 -5.22 3.20
C ILE A 57 8.89 -5.14 4.43
N LYS A 58 8.71 -4.07 5.21
CA LYS A 58 8.98 -4.06 6.64
C LYS A 58 7.90 -4.84 7.39
N GLU A 59 8.20 -5.19 8.64
CA GLU A 59 7.29 -5.91 9.54
C GLU A 59 6.02 -5.12 9.89
N ARG A 60 6.01 -3.80 9.63
CA ARG A 60 4.91 -2.90 9.97
C ARG A 60 4.80 -1.77 8.95
N VAL A 61 3.57 -1.38 8.65
CA VAL A 61 3.21 -0.22 7.82
C VAL A 61 2.30 0.73 8.60
N THR A 62 2.16 1.95 8.09
CA THR A 62 1.20 2.92 8.64
C THR A 62 0.07 3.17 7.65
N LEU A 63 -1.17 2.90 8.06
CA LEU A 63 -2.35 3.39 7.35
C LEU A 63 -2.70 4.79 7.86
N LYS A 64 -3.03 5.68 6.95
CA LYS A 64 -3.47 7.05 7.22
C LYS A 64 -4.85 7.23 6.62
N ASP A 65 -5.82 7.71 7.39
CA ASP A 65 -7.09 8.13 6.80
C ASP A 65 -6.94 9.52 6.17
N THR A 66 -7.99 9.99 5.51
CA THR A 66 -7.98 11.33 4.91
C THR A 66 -7.98 12.48 5.92
N ASN A 67 -8.14 12.18 7.21
CA ASN A 67 -8.08 13.16 8.31
C ASN A 67 -6.69 13.18 8.95
N GLY A 68 -5.75 12.36 8.46
CA GLY A 68 -4.39 12.26 8.97
C GLY A 68 -4.23 11.38 10.21
N LYS A 69 -5.31 10.75 10.70
CA LYS A 69 -5.23 9.76 11.78
C LYS A 69 -4.48 8.53 11.28
N LYS A 70 -3.71 7.91 12.17
CA LYS A 70 -2.74 6.87 11.81
C LYS A 70 -3.03 5.56 12.54
N TRP A 71 -2.85 4.45 11.83
CA TRP A 71 -2.89 3.10 12.37
C TRP A 71 -1.59 2.38 12.03
N HIS A 72 -0.94 1.82 13.04
CA HIS A 72 0.18 0.93 12.86
C HIS A 72 -0.33 -0.48 12.62
N VAL A 73 0.03 -1.06 11.49
CA VAL A 73 -0.49 -2.35 11.07
C VAL A 73 0.65 -3.29 10.74
N ASP A 74 0.65 -4.45 11.39
CA ASP A 74 1.68 -5.46 11.17
C ASP A 74 1.50 -6.14 9.81
N VAL A 75 2.63 -6.49 9.18
CA VAL A 75 2.72 -7.14 7.89
C VAL A 75 3.16 -8.58 8.05
N GLU A 76 2.31 -9.52 7.64
CA GLU A 76 2.63 -10.94 7.62
C GLU A 76 2.97 -11.41 6.20
N LYS A 77 4.10 -12.10 6.06
CA LYS A 77 4.53 -12.74 4.80
C LYS A 77 4.36 -14.24 4.91
N THR A 78 3.69 -14.84 3.93
CA THR A 78 3.63 -16.30 3.81
C THR A 78 4.85 -16.84 3.05
N PRO A 79 5.22 -18.12 3.23
CA PRO A 79 6.28 -18.76 2.44
C PRO A 79 6.04 -18.72 0.92
N LYS A 80 4.77 -18.61 0.49
CA LYS A 80 4.37 -18.51 -0.92
C LYS A 80 4.48 -17.09 -1.49
N GLY A 81 4.93 -16.11 -0.69
CA GLY A 81 5.13 -14.73 -1.11
C GLY A 81 3.91 -13.81 -0.98
N SER A 82 2.76 -14.30 -0.49
CA SER A 82 1.61 -13.45 -0.19
C SER A 82 1.89 -12.57 1.02
N VAL A 83 1.42 -11.32 0.95
CA VAL A 83 1.62 -10.29 1.99
C VAL A 83 0.27 -9.83 2.53
N PHE A 84 0.14 -9.79 3.86
CA PHE A 84 -1.10 -9.48 4.56
C PHE A 84 -0.90 -8.35 5.57
N LEU A 85 -1.87 -7.46 5.66
CA LEU A 85 -2.06 -6.55 6.79
C LEU A 85 -2.87 -7.28 7.86
N LYS A 86 -2.35 -7.42 9.09
CA LYS A 86 -2.98 -8.27 10.12
C LYS A 86 -3.25 -7.50 11.41
N ASN A 87 -2.34 -7.49 12.37
CA ASN A 87 -2.59 -6.84 13.66
C ASN A 87 -2.76 -5.33 13.45
N GLY A 88 -3.83 -4.76 13.99
CA GLY A 88 -4.18 -3.34 13.82
C GLY A 88 -5.11 -3.06 12.64
N TRP A 89 -5.23 -3.99 11.69
CA TRP A 89 -6.20 -3.89 10.59
C TRP A 89 -7.64 -3.92 11.12
N GLN A 90 -7.94 -4.80 12.08
CA GLN A 90 -9.29 -4.89 12.66
C GLN A 90 -9.68 -3.61 13.40
N SER A 91 -8.72 -2.95 14.04
CA SER A 91 -8.95 -1.64 14.68
C SER A 91 -9.26 -0.55 13.65
N PHE A 92 -8.61 -0.60 12.48
CA PHE A 92 -8.94 0.29 11.35
C PHE A 92 -10.36 0.02 10.83
N VAL A 93 -10.70 -1.25 10.59
CA VAL A 93 -12.04 -1.70 10.17
C VAL A 93 -13.12 -1.22 11.13
N ALA A 94 -12.93 -1.45 12.44
CA ALA A 94 -13.88 -1.08 13.48
C ALA A 94 -14.02 0.43 13.60
N HIS A 95 -12.91 1.18 13.55
CA HIS A 95 -12.97 2.64 13.64
C HIS A 95 -13.75 3.26 12.48
N HIS A 96 -13.60 2.76 11.25
CA HIS A 96 -14.29 3.31 10.09
C HIS A 96 -15.66 2.67 9.81
N CYS A 97 -16.16 1.85 10.75
CA CYS A 97 -17.43 1.13 10.65
C CYS A 97 -17.61 0.49 9.25
N LEU A 98 -16.58 -0.22 8.77
CA LEU A 98 -16.61 -0.75 7.40
C LEU A 98 -17.74 -1.78 7.26
N THR A 99 -18.53 -1.61 6.21
CA THR A 99 -19.67 -2.46 5.87
C THR A 99 -19.37 -3.27 4.61
N PRO A 100 -20.03 -4.44 4.41
CA PRO A 100 -19.84 -5.24 3.20
C PRO A 100 -20.00 -4.39 1.94
N GLY A 101 -19.03 -4.49 1.03
CA GLY A 101 -19.04 -3.74 -0.22
C GLY A 101 -18.38 -2.36 -0.17
N ASP A 102 -17.95 -1.89 1.00
CA ASP A 102 -17.16 -0.65 1.09
C ASP A 102 -15.89 -0.77 0.25
N PHE A 103 -15.59 0.29 -0.50
CA PHE A 103 -14.46 0.35 -1.40
C PHE A 103 -13.32 1.15 -0.77
N LEU A 104 -12.14 0.57 -0.72
CA LEU A 104 -10.95 1.19 -0.14
C LEU A 104 -9.89 1.37 -1.21
N LEU A 105 -9.50 2.62 -1.44
CA LEU A 105 -8.37 2.98 -2.30
C LEU A 105 -7.15 3.25 -1.42
N PHE A 106 -6.11 2.45 -1.61
CA PHE A 106 -4.83 2.58 -0.95
C PHE A 106 -3.86 3.29 -1.87
N HIS A 107 -3.35 4.43 -1.42
CA HIS A 107 -2.32 5.21 -2.09
C HIS A 107 -1.01 5.11 -1.31
N TYR A 108 0.03 4.58 -1.91
CA TYR A 108 1.35 4.51 -1.27
C TYR A 108 2.05 5.88 -1.33
N ASP A 109 2.18 6.52 -0.18
CA ASP A 109 2.78 7.85 -0.05
C ASP A 109 4.29 7.80 0.24
N GLY A 110 4.90 6.62 0.12
CA GLY A 110 6.29 6.38 0.49
C GLY A 110 6.43 5.96 1.95
N HIS A 111 7.67 5.83 2.43
CA HIS A 111 7.97 5.65 3.87
C HIS A 111 7.18 4.55 4.60
N TYR A 112 6.83 3.46 3.90
CA TYR A 112 6.06 2.35 4.46
C TYR A 112 4.65 2.78 4.95
N SER A 113 4.07 3.81 4.35
CA SER A 113 2.72 4.26 4.65
C SER A 113 1.77 4.23 3.45
N PHE A 114 0.48 4.16 3.76
CA PHE A 114 -0.60 4.24 2.81
C PHE A 114 -1.62 5.28 3.27
N ILE A 115 -2.03 6.16 2.37
CA ILE A 115 -3.23 6.97 2.54
C ILE A 115 -4.41 6.13 2.05
N VAL A 116 -5.43 5.97 2.89
CA VAL A 116 -6.61 5.15 2.61
C VAL A 116 -7.83 6.04 2.44
N LYS A 117 -8.41 6.02 1.25
CA LYS A 117 -9.70 6.65 0.96
C LYS A 117 -10.78 5.57 1.00
N ILE A 118 -11.86 5.82 1.73
CA ILE A 118 -12.95 4.87 1.91
C ILE A 118 -14.19 5.43 1.25
N PHE A 119 -14.85 4.62 0.42
CA PHE A 119 -16.08 4.94 -0.26
C PHE A 119 -17.15 3.91 0.14
N GLY A 120 -18.35 4.39 0.45
CA GLY A 120 -19.48 3.53 0.78
C GLY A 120 -20.01 2.83 -0.47
N THR A 121 -20.97 1.92 -0.27
CA THR A 121 -21.66 1.22 -1.36
C THR A 121 -22.46 2.14 -2.27
N ASN A 122 -22.73 3.38 -1.83
CA ASN A 122 -23.32 4.44 -2.65
C ASN A 122 -22.30 5.14 -3.59
N GLY A 123 -21.02 4.75 -3.55
CA GLY A 123 -19.95 5.34 -4.34
C GLY A 123 -19.43 6.68 -3.81
N CYS A 124 -19.99 7.19 -2.72
CA CYS A 124 -19.52 8.42 -2.08
C CYS A 124 -18.46 8.13 -1.02
N LYS A 125 -17.55 9.08 -0.79
CA LYS A 125 -16.57 8.99 0.30
C LYS A 125 -17.30 8.83 1.63
N LYS A 126 -16.87 7.89 2.48
CA LYS A 126 -17.41 7.76 3.85
C LYS A 126 -16.84 8.88 4.73
N GLU A 127 -17.74 9.53 5.45
CA GLU A 127 -17.36 10.44 6.52
C GLU A 127 -16.81 9.64 7.72
N PRO A 128 -15.85 10.20 8.47
CA PRO A 128 -15.39 9.59 9.70
C PRO A 128 -16.54 9.51 10.71
N PRO A 129 -16.48 8.57 11.68
CA PRO A 129 -17.43 8.56 12.78
C PRO A 129 -17.39 9.90 13.51
N PRO A 130 -18.53 10.40 14.01
CA PRO A 130 -18.54 11.59 14.84
C PRO A 130 -17.63 11.37 16.04
N THR A 131 -16.55 12.14 16.11
CA THR A 131 -15.68 12.13 17.29
C THR A 131 -16.48 12.73 18.44
N THR A 132 -16.81 11.93 19.46
CA THR A 132 -17.32 12.47 20.73
C THR A 132 -16.22 13.32 21.33
N THR A 133 -16.25 14.63 21.06
CA THR A 133 -15.50 15.61 21.83
C THR A 133 -16.11 15.60 23.22
N HIS A 134 -15.40 15.07 24.21
CA HIS A 134 -15.77 15.28 25.59
C HIS A 134 -15.73 16.80 25.83
N VAL A 135 -16.91 17.41 25.92
CA VAL A 135 -17.05 18.79 26.40
C VAL A 135 -16.47 18.79 27.80
N LYS A 136 -15.38 19.54 27.99
CA LYS A 136 -14.81 19.83 29.29
C LYS A 136 -15.84 20.67 30.04
N ILE A 137 -16.71 20.03 30.80
CA ILE A 137 -17.50 20.71 31.83
C ILE A 137 -16.50 21.04 32.93
N GLU A 138 -15.98 22.27 32.93
CA GLU A 138 -15.35 22.81 34.14
C GLU A 138 -16.45 22.96 35.19
N PRO A 139 -16.26 22.45 36.41
CA PRO A 139 -17.15 22.79 37.50
C PRO A 139 -16.89 24.26 37.85
N GLU A 140 -17.89 25.12 37.70
CA GLU A 140 -17.98 26.29 38.57
C GLU A 140 -18.24 25.77 39.98
N ILE A 141 -17.20 25.78 40.84
CA ILE A 141 -17.27 26.22 42.25
C ILE A 141 -15.90 26.78 42.64
#